data_AF-A0A7L4DS73-F1
#
_entry.id   AF-A0A7L4DS73-F1
#
_cell.length_a   1.000
_cell.length_b   1.000
_cell.length_c   1.000
_cell.angle_alpha   90.00
_cell.angle_beta   90.00
_cell.angle_gamma   90.00
#
_symmetry.space_group_name_H-M   'P 1'
#
loop_
_entity.id
_entity.type
_entity.pdbx_description
1 polymer ?
#
loop_
_entity_poly.entity_id
_entity_poly.type
_entity_poly.pdbx_seq_one_letter_code
_entity_poly.pdbx_strand_id
1 'polypeptide(L)'
;LSILGKVAVSKIVDYLRDTTSRGLEDSGLEELCNMLDPDQRDVSMDLETFHAIMKEWIEDCKRKQEDGATEEPTASLEDLEFKVPKNISEAKEMHVQMNVTCGSLEAFGGDVSKGDIETSDLITCVADLQYKNQKLQEENNKLKVTLEAADETNNKLLADNEDLRQQIKSIQHSVLKDKSLEEELEEAKTNLNLSEEKRQQVLCQNKQLEKENQSLIIKIASLQEENIRNSMDTDGLKKKILELSKSAAELQIQAHIYESTVVNKEASLIQKEQAIKELQLTIVEFSSIIETLRAEKKKLLENTQHMQQELILNGLNFPSLCKFNSNIAEEVNSLHCELELAQSQITKTEWTYLDETLNREVLFLLQGPQYAGEKFKTIMQNLVSGRAYVN
;
A
#
# COMPACT_ATOMS: atom_id res chain seq x y z
N LEU A 1 -6.52 4.04 9.55
CA LEU A 1 -7.05 3.46 8.29
C LEU A 1 -7.65 4.59 7.46
N SER A 2 -7.26 4.65 6.19
CA SER A 2 -7.76 5.49 5.08
C SER A 2 -7.57 7.02 5.17
N ILE A 3 -6.72 7.52 4.27
CA ILE A 3 -6.37 8.93 4.04
C ILE A 3 -7.33 9.56 3.00
N LEU A 4 -8.48 8.92 2.75
CA LEU A 4 -9.67 9.52 2.10
C LEU A 4 -10.89 8.65 2.48
N GLY A 5 -11.10 8.47 3.78
CA GLY A 5 -11.93 7.41 4.34
C GLY A 5 -13.39 7.82 4.48
N LYS A 6 -14.27 7.22 3.67
CA LYS A 6 -15.70 7.18 4.00
C LYS A 6 -15.92 6.13 5.08
N VAL A 7 -16.65 6.48 6.14
CA VAL A 7 -16.96 5.62 7.28
C VAL A 7 -18.47 5.40 7.35
N ALA A 8 -18.89 4.17 7.58
CA ALA A 8 -20.30 3.82 7.73
C ALA A 8 -20.90 4.47 8.99
N VAL A 9 -22.15 4.92 8.91
CA VAL A 9 -22.84 5.63 10.00
C VAL A 9 -22.91 4.76 11.27
N SER A 10 -23.16 3.46 11.11
CA SER A 10 -23.17 2.47 12.20
C SER A 10 -21.91 2.54 13.06
N LYS A 11 -20.72 2.56 12.42
CA LYS A 11 -19.43 2.63 13.12
C LYS A 11 -19.18 3.97 13.81
N ILE A 12 -19.69 5.05 13.23
CA ILE A 12 -19.59 6.39 13.83
C ILE A 12 -20.46 6.45 15.09
N VAL A 13 -21.70 5.94 15.01
CA VAL A 13 -22.65 5.91 16.13
C VAL A 13 -22.15 5.00 17.25
N ASP A 14 -21.60 3.82 16.93
CA ASP A 14 -21.00 2.91 17.91
C ASP A 14 -19.83 3.59 18.63
N TYR A 15 -18.94 4.27 17.88
CA TYR A 15 -17.83 5.01 18.47
C TYR A 15 -18.30 6.15 19.38
N LEU A 16 -19.32 6.91 18.97
CA LEU A 16 -19.88 7.99 19.78
C LEU A 16 -20.53 7.45 21.06
N ARG A 17 -21.20 6.30 20.99
CA ARG A 17 -21.80 5.63 22.14
C ARG A 17 -20.74 5.20 23.16
N ASP A 18 -19.66 4.60 22.68
CA ASP A 18 -18.54 4.14 23.50
C ASP A 18 -17.78 5.29 24.16
N THR A 19 -17.64 6.43 23.45
CA THR A 19 -16.85 7.58 23.93
C THR A 19 -17.63 8.55 24.81
N THR A 20 -18.95 8.64 24.66
CA THR A 20 -19.77 9.59 25.44
C THR A 20 -20.48 8.95 26.63
N SER A 21 -20.32 7.63 26.83
CA SER A 21 -20.97 6.83 27.89
C SER A 21 -22.48 7.11 28.02
N ARG A 22 -23.13 7.45 26.91
CA ARG A 22 -24.57 7.68 26.78
C ARG A 22 -25.25 6.36 26.42
N GLY A 23 -26.25 5.97 27.20
CA GLY A 23 -26.94 4.68 27.08
C GLY A 23 -27.96 4.60 25.94
N LEU A 24 -28.59 3.43 25.78
CA LEU A 24 -29.62 3.14 24.77
C LEU A 24 -30.88 4.02 24.84
N GLU A 25 -31.11 4.73 25.95
CA GLU A 25 -32.27 5.61 26.16
C GLU A 25 -31.95 7.09 25.90
N ASP A 26 -30.77 7.42 25.35
CA ASP A 26 -30.42 8.81 25.04
C ASP A 26 -31.08 9.27 23.73
N SER A 27 -32.20 9.98 23.86
CA SER A 27 -32.95 10.57 22.74
C SER A 27 -32.10 11.49 21.85
N GLY A 28 -31.02 12.09 22.38
CA GLY A 28 -30.14 12.96 21.61
C GLY A 28 -29.24 12.22 20.62
N LEU A 29 -28.77 11.02 20.97
CA LEU A 29 -27.91 10.22 20.10
C LEU A 29 -28.71 9.55 18.97
N GLU A 30 -29.96 9.18 19.24
CA GLU A 30 -30.87 8.63 18.23
C GLU A 30 -31.30 9.69 17.20
N GLU A 31 -31.52 10.92 17.64
CA GLU A 31 -31.76 12.05 16.74
C GLU A 31 -30.54 12.35 15.83
N LEU A 32 -29.33 12.32 16.39
CA LEU A 32 -28.11 12.44 15.60
C LEU A 32 -27.98 11.31 14.57
N CYS A 33 -28.34 10.07 14.95
CA CYS A 33 -28.34 8.94 14.02
C CYS A 33 -29.31 9.18 12.84
N ASN A 34 -30.51 9.72 13.11
CA ASN A 34 -31.49 10.03 12.07
C ASN A 34 -31.04 11.17 11.13
N MET A 35 -30.24 12.12 11.61
CA MET A 35 -29.66 13.17 10.75
C MET A 35 -28.47 12.67 9.93
N LEU A 36 -27.71 11.72 10.46
CA LEU A 36 -26.58 11.12 9.76
C LEU A 36 -27.06 10.14 8.67
N ASP A 37 -28.17 9.45 8.88
CA ASP A 37 -28.74 8.48 7.94
C ASP A 37 -30.28 8.43 8.00
N PRO A 38 -30.97 9.38 7.35
CA PRO A 38 -32.44 9.48 7.40
C PRO A 38 -33.16 8.29 6.75
N ASP A 39 -32.49 7.57 5.85
CA ASP A 39 -33.04 6.39 5.17
C ASP A 39 -32.67 5.06 5.86
N GLN A 40 -31.87 5.10 6.94
CA GLN A 40 -31.34 3.93 7.67
C GLN A 40 -30.68 2.89 6.75
N ARG A 41 -29.90 3.35 5.76
CA ARG A 41 -29.21 2.50 4.77
C ARG A 41 -27.73 2.26 5.05
N ASP A 42 -27.25 2.71 6.21
CA ASP A 42 -25.86 2.68 6.65
C ASP A 42 -24.90 3.29 5.62
N VAL A 43 -25.20 4.51 5.21
CA VAL A 43 -24.44 5.20 4.15
C VAL A 43 -23.02 5.52 4.64
N SER A 44 -22.02 5.24 3.80
CA SER A 44 -20.64 5.64 4.10
C SER A 44 -20.45 7.14 3.84
N MET A 45 -20.10 7.91 4.87
CA MET A 45 -19.91 9.36 4.79
C MET A 45 -18.45 9.78 4.97
N ASP A 46 -18.05 10.86 4.31
CA ASP A 46 -16.74 11.46 4.50
C ASP A 46 -16.71 12.41 5.71
N LEU A 47 -15.49 12.79 6.10
CA LEU A 47 -15.25 13.61 7.28
C LEU A 47 -15.86 15.02 7.18
N GLU A 48 -15.93 15.59 5.99
CA GLU A 48 -16.48 16.94 5.77
C GLU A 48 -18.00 16.94 5.94
N THR A 49 -18.66 15.93 5.38
CA THR A 49 -20.11 15.70 5.54
C THR A 49 -20.46 15.42 7.00
N PHE A 50 -19.67 14.58 7.68
CA PHE A 50 -19.84 14.33 9.12
C PHE A 50 -19.70 15.61 9.95
N HIS A 51 -18.68 16.43 9.69
CA HIS A 51 -18.50 17.70 10.40
C HIS A 51 -19.62 18.71 10.13
N ALA A 52 -20.17 18.75 8.93
CA ALA A 52 -21.30 19.61 8.59
C ALA A 52 -22.54 19.23 9.40
N ILE A 53 -22.89 17.93 9.42
CA ILE A 53 -24.05 17.42 10.16
C ILE A 53 -23.85 17.57 11.68
N MET A 54 -22.64 17.31 12.19
CA MET A 54 -22.34 17.52 13.60
C MET A 54 -22.46 18.99 14.03
N LYS A 55 -22.05 19.94 13.19
CA LYS A 55 -22.25 21.37 13.46
C LYS A 55 -23.72 21.73 13.52
N GLU A 56 -24.50 21.23 12.56
CA GLU A 56 -25.95 21.45 12.51
C GLU A 56 -26.65 20.86 13.74
N TRP A 57 -26.28 19.65 14.16
CA TRP A 57 -26.82 19.04 15.39
C TRP A 57 -26.45 19.80 16.65
N ILE A 58 -25.21 20.29 16.77
CA ILE A 58 -24.80 21.11 17.91
C ILE A 58 -25.60 22.42 17.95
N GLU A 59 -25.83 23.04 16.80
CA GLU A 59 -26.68 24.22 16.71
C GLU A 59 -28.13 23.91 17.04
N ASP A 60 -28.66 22.75 16.62
CA ASP A 60 -30.01 22.32 16.96
C ASP A 60 -30.18 22.01 18.45
N CYS A 61 -29.18 21.39 19.08
CA CYS A 61 -29.13 21.20 20.53
C CYS A 61 -29.15 22.54 21.27
N LYS A 62 -28.42 23.55 20.77
CA LYS A 62 -28.42 24.91 21.35
C LYS A 62 -29.78 25.60 21.19
N ARG A 63 -30.41 25.46 20.02
CA ARG A 63 -31.77 25.99 19.78
C ARG A 63 -32.81 25.35 20.70
N LYS A 64 -32.76 24.02 20.88
CA LYS A 64 -33.64 23.30 21.82
C LYS A 64 -33.42 23.70 23.27
N GLN A 65 -32.19 24.05 23.66
CA GLN A 65 -31.89 24.59 24.99
C GLN A 65 -32.49 25.98 25.20
N GLU A 66 -32.53 26.82 24.15
CA GLU A 66 -33.18 28.13 24.20
C GLU A 66 -34.72 28.05 24.14
N ASP A 67 -35.29 27.12 23.36
CA ASP A 67 -36.75 26.92 23.25
C ASP A 67 -37.34 26.15 24.47
N GLY A 68 -36.52 25.33 25.14
CA GLY A 68 -36.88 24.59 26.35
C GLY A 68 -36.91 25.43 27.63
N ALA A 69 -36.50 26.70 27.58
CA ALA A 69 -36.52 27.63 28.72
C ALA A 69 -37.92 28.21 29.06
N THR A 70 -38.99 27.56 28.58
CA THR A 70 -40.38 27.94 28.89
C THR A 70 -41.10 26.94 29.81
N GLU A 71 -40.39 25.95 30.38
CA GLU A 71 -40.96 25.15 31.47
C GLU A 71 -39.98 25.09 32.66
N GLU A 72 -40.34 25.78 33.73
CA GLU A 72 -39.69 25.64 35.04
C GLU A 72 -39.66 24.17 35.46
N PRO A 73 -38.53 23.75 36.07
CA PRO A 73 -38.63 23.28 37.43
C PRO A 73 -37.59 23.96 38.32
N THR A 74 -38.13 24.67 39.31
CA THR A 74 -37.47 25.13 40.53
C THR A 74 -36.49 24.11 41.11
N ALA A 75 -35.20 24.44 41.18
CA ALA A 75 -34.32 24.08 42.31
C ALA A 75 -32.95 24.76 42.21
N SER A 76 -32.67 25.59 43.21
CA SER A 76 -31.35 25.79 43.85
C SER A 76 -30.17 26.28 43.00
N LEU A 77 -29.74 27.52 43.23
CA LEU A 77 -28.67 27.82 44.21
C LEU A 77 -28.33 29.32 44.17
N GLU A 78 -29.22 30.17 44.68
CA GLU A 78 -28.87 31.53 45.08
C GLU A 78 -29.40 31.76 46.50
N ASP A 79 -28.75 31.14 47.48
CA ASP A 79 -28.86 31.54 48.87
C ASP A 79 -27.60 31.10 49.63
N LEU A 80 -26.61 31.98 49.71
CA LEU A 80 -25.80 32.13 50.92
C LEU A 80 -25.16 33.52 50.97
N GLU A 81 -26.02 34.44 51.38
CA GLU A 81 -25.68 35.58 52.22
C GLU A 81 -24.59 35.22 53.26
N PHE A 82 -23.56 36.06 53.45
CA PHE A 82 -23.28 36.63 54.78
C PHE A 82 -22.27 37.80 54.76
N LYS A 83 -22.87 38.97 55.03
CA LYS A 83 -22.42 40.01 55.96
C LYS A 83 -21.13 40.77 55.66
N VAL A 84 -21.34 41.85 54.92
CA VAL A 84 -20.63 43.13 55.14
C VAL A 84 -20.93 43.64 56.56
N PRO A 85 -19.94 43.85 57.43
CA PRO A 85 -20.15 44.61 58.66
C PRO A 85 -20.29 46.09 58.28
N LYS A 86 -21.53 46.55 58.28
CA LYS A 86 -21.89 47.97 58.26
C LYS A 86 -21.42 48.55 59.60
N ASN A 87 -20.16 48.99 59.66
CA ASN A 87 -19.66 49.69 60.83
C ASN A 87 -20.38 51.04 60.90
N ILE A 88 -21.32 51.07 61.83
CA ILE A 88 -21.95 52.25 62.37
C ILE A 88 -20.82 53.22 62.71
N SER A 89 -20.88 54.40 62.10
CA SER A 89 -20.18 55.59 62.57
C SER A 89 -20.76 55.96 63.94
N GLU A 90 -20.34 55.24 64.98
CA GLU A 90 -20.41 55.74 66.34
C GLU A 90 -19.32 56.81 66.46
N ALA A 91 -19.69 58.02 66.04
CA ALA A 91 -19.16 59.21 66.66
C ALA A 91 -19.45 59.05 68.15
N LYS A 92 -18.44 58.57 68.88
CA LYS A 92 -18.39 58.68 70.33
C LYS A 92 -18.15 60.15 70.63
N GLU A 93 -19.17 60.95 70.36
CA GLU A 93 -19.43 62.21 71.02
C GLU A 93 -19.52 61.82 72.49
N MET A 94 -18.37 61.91 73.16
CA MET A 94 -18.29 61.79 74.59
C MET A 94 -18.98 63.04 75.12
N HIS A 95 -20.33 62.98 75.16
CA HIS A 95 -21.14 63.73 76.09
C HIS A 95 -20.57 63.38 77.46
N VAL A 96 -19.60 64.18 77.91
CA VAL A 96 -19.35 64.36 79.32
C VAL A 96 -20.65 64.92 79.83
N GLN A 97 -21.50 64.01 80.30
CA GLN A 97 -22.61 64.30 81.17
C GLN A 97 -22.00 65.00 82.38
N MET A 98 -21.91 66.33 82.30
CA MET A 98 -21.62 67.15 83.46
C MET A 98 -22.85 67.02 84.37
N ASN A 99 -22.81 66.05 85.27
CA ASN A 99 -23.62 66.06 86.47
C ASN A 99 -23.08 67.19 87.36
N VAL A 100 -23.35 68.44 86.97
CA VAL A 100 -23.29 69.59 87.86
C VAL A 100 -24.51 69.48 88.76
N THR A 101 -24.40 68.64 89.79
CA THR A 101 -25.27 68.80 90.95
C THR A 101 -24.72 70.03 91.66
N CYS A 102 -25.28 71.19 91.33
CA CYS A 102 -25.07 72.43 92.07
C CYS A 102 -25.59 72.18 93.48
N GLY A 103 -24.68 71.76 94.36
CA GLY A 103 -24.94 71.59 95.78
C GLY A 103 -25.40 72.93 96.32
N SER A 104 -26.69 72.96 96.67
CA SER A 104 -27.39 74.07 97.31
C SER A 104 -26.51 74.68 98.40
N LEU A 105 -26.09 75.91 98.13
CA LEU A 105 -25.44 76.80 99.07
C LEU A 105 -26.51 77.28 100.05
N GLU A 106 -26.81 76.46 101.05
CA GLU A 106 -27.61 76.87 102.20
C GLU A 106 -26.71 77.46 103.27
N ALA A 107 -26.96 78.75 103.49
CA ALA A 107 -26.34 79.60 104.48
C ALA A 107 -26.62 79.10 105.91
N PHE A 108 -25.55 78.90 106.66
CA PHE A 108 -25.47 79.21 108.08
C PHE A 108 -24.05 79.75 108.28
N GLY A 109 -23.80 81.06 108.34
CA GLY A 109 -24.53 81.99 109.19
C GLY A 109 -24.22 81.72 110.67
N GLY A 110 -23.02 81.21 110.98
CA GLY A 110 -22.49 81.12 112.33
C GLY A 110 -21.78 82.44 112.67
N ASP A 111 -22.28 83.07 113.73
CA ASP A 111 -21.97 84.40 114.25
C ASP A 111 -20.59 84.98 113.91
N VAL A 112 -20.60 86.15 113.29
CA VAL A 112 -19.51 87.12 113.35
C VAL A 112 -19.34 87.47 114.83
N SER A 113 -18.37 86.83 115.48
CA SER A 113 -17.80 87.34 116.72
C SER A 113 -17.47 88.79 116.49
N LYS A 114 -18.29 89.67 117.06
CA LYS A 114 -18.13 91.11 117.18
C LYS A 114 -17.00 91.41 118.18
N GLY A 115 -15.85 90.77 117.96
CA GLY A 115 -14.56 91.27 118.36
C GLY A 115 -13.93 91.80 117.09
N ASP A 116 -13.36 92.99 117.14
CA ASP A 116 -12.71 93.64 116.02
C ASP A 116 -11.94 92.60 115.18
N ILE A 117 -12.50 92.21 114.02
CA ILE A 117 -11.65 91.70 112.93
C ILE A 117 -10.86 92.93 112.58
N GLU A 118 -9.72 93.07 113.26
CA GLU A 118 -8.71 94.03 112.89
C GLU A 118 -8.52 93.88 111.40
N THR A 119 -8.39 95.00 110.70
CA THR A 119 -8.12 95.06 109.28
C THR A 119 -7.02 94.06 108.85
N SER A 120 -6.12 93.68 109.76
CA SER A 120 -5.11 92.61 109.65
C SER A 120 -5.65 91.21 109.31
N ASP A 121 -6.74 90.73 109.92
CA ASP A 121 -7.28 89.37 109.70
C ASP A 121 -7.97 89.26 108.33
N LEU A 122 -8.68 90.30 107.91
CA LEU A 122 -9.28 90.38 106.58
C LEU A 122 -8.20 90.50 105.49
N ILE A 123 -7.14 91.29 105.74
CA ILE A 123 -5.97 91.38 104.85
C ILE A 123 -5.30 90.00 104.71
N THR A 124 -5.17 89.25 105.79
CA THR A 124 -4.59 87.88 105.77
C THR A 124 -5.45 86.92 104.96
N CYS A 125 -6.77 86.92 105.15
CA CYS A 125 -7.70 86.08 104.38
C CYS A 125 -7.69 86.42 102.87
N VAL A 126 -7.64 87.71 102.54
CA VAL A 126 -7.52 88.18 101.15
C VAL A 126 -6.19 87.74 100.54
N ALA A 127 -5.08 87.83 101.27
CA ALA A 127 -3.76 87.37 100.82
C ALA A 127 -3.73 85.86 100.56
N ASP A 128 -4.34 85.05 101.43
CA ASP A 128 -4.45 83.59 101.26
C ASP A 128 -5.31 83.21 100.03
N LEU A 129 -6.44 83.91 99.82
CA LEU A 129 -7.27 83.71 98.64
C LEU A 129 -6.56 84.13 97.36
N GLN A 130 -5.83 85.24 97.37
CA GLN A 130 -5.00 85.69 96.24
C GLN A 130 -3.92 84.65 95.92
N TYR A 131 -3.24 84.13 96.94
CA TYR A 131 -2.25 83.06 96.78
C TYR A 131 -2.87 81.76 96.22
N LYS A 132 -4.03 81.33 96.76
CA LYS A 132 -4.75 80.16 96.24
C LYS A 132 -5.23 80.35 94.81
N ASN A 133 -5.69 81.54 94.44
CA ASN A 133 -6.12 81.86 93.08
C ASN A 133 -4.92 81.86 92.11
N GLN A 134 -3.80 82.48 92.50
CA GLN A 134 -2.54 82.43 91.74
C GLN A 134 -2.08 80.98 91.51
N LYS A 135 -2.12 80.14 92.57
CA LYS A 135 -1.77 78.72 92.47
C LYS A 135 -2.73 77.93 91.56
N LEU A 136 -4.04 78.20 91.64
CA LEU A 136 -5.03 77.61 90.73
C LEU A 136 -4.79 78.04 89.28
N GLN A 137 -4.37 79.29 89.06
CA GLN A 137 -4.06 79.80 87.73
C GLN A 137 -2.78 79.17 87.15
N GLU A 138 -1.76 78.96 87.98
CA GLU A 138 -0.55 78.21 87.61
C GLU A 138 -0.87 76.75 87.25
N GLU A 139 -1.69 76.06 88.06
CA GLU A 139 -2.13 74.69 87.75
C GLU A 139 -3.01 74.65 86.48
N ASN A 140 -3.91 75.63 86.27
CA ASN A 140 -4.68 75.74 85.03
C ASN A 140 -3.78 75.95 83.81
N ASN A 141 -2.75 76.80 83.91
CA ASN A 141 -1.79 77.00 82.84
C ASN A 141 -0.99 75.73 82.55
N LYS A 142 -0.60 74.99 83.60
CA LYS A 142 0.10 73.71 83.47
C LYS A 142 -0.79 72.66 82.80
N LEU A 143 -2.05 72.55 83.23
CA LEU A 143 -3.05 71.66 82.61
C LEU A 143 -3.26 72.01 81.14
N LYS A 144 -3.34 73.29 80.81
CA LYS A 144 -3.47 73.77 79.42
C LYS A 144 -2.28 73.33 78.56
N VAL A 145 -1.04 73.53 79.03
CA VAL A 145 0.16 73.08 78.31
C VAL A 145 0.18 71.55 78.15
N THR A 146 -0.21 70.79 79.18
CA THR A 146 -0.29 69.33 79.07
C THR A 146 -1.40 68.87 78.11
N LEU A 147 -2.51 69.59 78.06
CA LEU A 147 -3.61 69.32 77.13
C LEU A 147 -3.18 69.60 75.69
N GLU A 148 -2.56 70.76 75.43
CA GLU A 148 -2.01 71.11 74.11
C GLU A 148 -0.96 70.07 73.64
N ALA A 149 -0.09 69.61 74.55
CA ALA A 149 0.87 68.54 74.24
C ALA A 149 0.17 67.21 73.93
N ALA A 150 -0.88 66.86 74.67
CA ALA A 150 -1.68 65.66 74.42
C ALA A 150 -2.41 65.75 73.07
N ASP A 151 -3.01 66.89 72.75
CA ASP A 151 -3.69 67.13 71.47
C ASP A 151 -2.72 67.03 70.28
N GLU A 152 -1.52 67.60 70.39
CA GLU A 152 -0.47 67.46 69.36
C GLU A 152 -0.07 65.99 69.16
N THR A 153 0.11 65.23 70.25
CA THR A 153 0.42 63.79 70.15
C THR A 153 -0.73 63.00 69.53
N ASN A 154 -1.99 63.34 69.84
CA ASN A 154 -3.16 62.68 69.30
C ASN A 154 -3.33 62.97 67.79
N ASN A 155 -3.10 64.21 67.37
CA ASN A 155 -3.09 64.59 65.95
C ASN A 155 -2.02 63.82 65.16
N LYS A 156 -0.83 63.66 65.75
CA LYS A 156 0.24 62.85 65.15
C LYS A 156 -0.15 61.36 65.02
N LEU A 157 -0.73 60.78 66.08
CA LEU A 157 -1.22 59.39 66.04
C LEU A 157 -2.36 59.17 65.04
N LEU A 158 -3.22 60.17 64.84
CA LEU A 158 -4.26 60.14 63.81
C LEU A 158 -3.65 60.14 62.40
N ALA A 159 -2.64 60.98 62.14
CA ALA A 159 -1.92 60.99 60.87
C ALA A 159 -1.21 59.65 60.62
N ASP A 160 -0.48 59.12 61.60
CA ASP A 160 0.17 57.82 61.52
C ASP A 160 -0.85 56.69 61.25
N ASN A 161 -2.05 56.77 61.84
CA ASN A 161 -3.13 55.81 61.59
C ASN A 161 -3.63 55.85 60.15
N GLU A 162 -3.80 57.05 59.57
CA GLU A 162 -4.24 57.20 58.18
C GLU A 162 -3.17 56.70 57.21
N ASP A 163 -1.89 57.00 57.48
CA ASP A 163 -0.78 56.49 56.69
C ASP A 163 -0.70 54.96 56.73
N LEU A 164 -0.87 54.34 57.91
CA LEU A 164 -0.94 52.88 58.04
C LEU A 164 -2.14 52.29 57.29
N ARG A 165 -3.31 52.94 57.34
CA ARG A 165 -4.50 52.50 56.57
C ARG A 165 -4.22 52.54 55.08
N GLN A 166 -3.55 53.58 54.59
CA GLN A 166 -3.20 53.69 53.18
C GLN A 166 -2.15 52.64 52.77
N GLN A 167 -1.17 52.35 53.63
CA GLN A 167 -0.22 51.27 53.42
C GLN A 167 -0.92 49.90 53.35
N ILE A 168 -1.87 49.61 54.25
CA ILE A 168 -2.65 48.37 54.22
C ILE A 168 -3.42 48.23 52.91
N LYS A 169 -4.08 49.30 52.42
CA LYS A 169 -4.80 49.27 51.13
C LYS A 169 -3.85 48.99 49.96
N SER A 170 -2.67 49.61 49.95
CA SER A 170 -1.65 49.39 48.92
C SER A 170 -1.14 47.94 48.92
N ILE A 171 -0.84 47.40 50.11
CA ILE A 171 -0.42 46.00 50.28
C ILE A 171 -1.53 45.05 49.82
N GLN A 172 -2.78 45.29 50.20
CA GLN A 172 -3.93 44.49 49.77
C GLN A 172 -4.07 44.48 48.24
N HIS A 173 -3.94 45.63 47.59
CA HIS A 173 -3.95 45.72 46.13
C HIS A 173 -2.79 44.95 45.50
N SER A 174 -1.57 45.05 46.06
CA SER A 174 -0.42 44.26 45.59
C SER A 174 -0.66 42.76 45.71
N VAL A 175 -1.19 42.30 46.84
CA VAL A 175 -1.49 40.88 47.08
C VAL A 175 -2.51 40.34 46.08
N LEU A 176 -3.55 41.12 45.75
CA LEU A 176 -4.52 40.71 44.72
C LEU A 176 -3.87 40.58 43.34
N LYS A 177 -2.98 41.51 42.99
CA LYS A 177 -2.22 41.45 41.74
C LYS A 177 -1.29 40.23 41.71
N ASP A 178 -0.62 39.93 42.81
CA ASP A 178 0.28 38.76 42.91
C ASP A 178 -0.49 37.44 42.74
N LYS A 179 -1.69 37.32 43.30
CA LYS A 179 -2.57 36.16 43.09
C LYS A 179 -2.99 35.98 41.62
N SER A 180 -3.36 37.07 40.95
CA SER A 180 -3.69 37.03 39.52
C SER A 180 -2.50 36.56 38.67
N LEU A 181 -1.29 37.03 38.99
CA LEU A 181 -0.07 36.60 38.29
C LEU A 181 0.28 35.13 38.58
N GLU A 182 -0.01 34.64 39.80
CA GLU A 182 0.14 33.23 40.16
C GLU A 182 -0.79 32.34 39.33
N GLU A 183 -2.06 32.74 39.15
CA GLU A 183 -3.02 32.05 38.29
C GLU A 183 -2.56 32.03 36.81
N GLU A 184 -2.12 33.18 36.28
CA GLU A 184 -1.57 33.26 34.91
C GLU A 184 -0.33 32.37 34.73
N LEU A 185 0.53 32.26 35.76
CA LEU A 185 1.71 31.41 35.74
C LEU A 185 1.32 29.92 35.69
N GLU A 186 0.35 29.50 36.50
CA GLU A 186 -0.13 28.12 36.50
C GLU A 186 -0.82 27.77 35.17
N GLU A 187 -1.61 28.69 34.60
CA GLU A 187 -2.17 28.50 33.26
C GLU A 187 -1.05 28.34 32.20
N ALA A 188 -0.04 29.21 32.22
CA ALA A 188 1.10 29.12 31.31
C ALA A 188 1.87 27.80 31.44
N LYS A 189 2.04 27.28 32.68
CA LYS A 189 2.67 25.96 32.92
C LYS A 189 1.84 24.83 32.33
N THR A 190 0.52 24.83 32.52
CA THR A 190 -0.34 23.78 31.95
C THR A 190 -0.32 23.80 30.42
N ASN A 191 -0.34 24.99 29.81
CA ASN A 191 -0.24 25.17 28.37
C ASN A 191 1.13 24.71 27.81
N LEU A 192 2.22 25.00 28.52
CA LEU A 192 3.55 24.54 28.16
C LEU A 192 3.63 23.01 28.16
N ASN A 193 3.11 22.36 29.22
CA ASN A 193 3.09 20.90 29.32
C ASN A 193 2.30 20.26 28.18
N LEU A 194 1.09 20.77 27.88
CA LEU A 194 0.26 20.28 26.77
C LEU A 194 0.97 20.45 25.40
N SER A 195 1.64 21.58 25.19
CA SER A 195 2.41 21.84 23.97
C SER A 195 3.59 20.88 23.84
N GLU A 196 4.29 20.59 24.94
CA GLU A 196 5.38 19.62 24.97
C GLU A 196 4.89 18.18 24.69
N GLU A 197 3.75 17.77 25.25
CA GLU A 197 3.15 16.46 24.96
C GLU A 197 2.80 16.32 23.47
N LYS A 198 2.18 17.35 22.87
CA LYS A 198 1.90 17.39 21.42
C LYS A 198 3.19 17.32 20.60
N ARG A 199 4.24 18.03 21.01
CA ARG A 199 5.56 17.98 20.36
C ARG A 199 6.14 16.56 20.39
N GLN A 200 6.06 15.88 21.53
CA GLN A 200 6.52 14.49 21.68
C GLN A 200 5.69 13.52 20.82
N GLN A 201 4.37 13.70 20.76
CA GLN A 201 3.49 12.88 19.91
C GLN A 201 3.87 13.01 18.43
N VAL A 202 4.05 14.24 17.93
CA VAL A 202 4.48 14.49 16.53
C VAL A 202 5.87 13.89 16.28
N LEU A 203 6.79 13.97 17.23
CA LEU A 203 8.12 13.37 17.12
C LEU A 203 8.05 11.84 16.99
N CYS A 204 7.21 11.18 17.80
CA CYS A 204 6.96 9.74 17.69
C CYS A 204 6.34 9.36 16.34
N GLN A 205 5.37 10.13 15.84
CA GLN A 205 4.76 9.90 14.53
C GLN A 205 5.78 10.07 13.40
N ASN A 206 6.60 11.12 13.42
CA ASN A 206 7.66 11.33 12.43
C ASN A 206 8.66 10.17 12.41
N LYS A 207 9.07 9.69 13.59
CA LYS A 207 9.98 8.53 13.68
C LYS A 207 9.36 7.25 13.13
N GLN A 208 8.05 7.08 13.25
CA GLN A 208 7.34 5.94 12.66
C GLN A 208 7.26 6.06 11.14
N LEU A 209 6.88 7.24 10.62
CA LEU A 209 6.85 7.50 9.17
C LEU A 209 8.22 7.35 8.52
N GLU A 210 9.30 7.74 9.22
CA GLU A 210 10.67 7.55 8.74
C GLU A 210 11.01 6.07 8.56
N LYS A 211 10.61 5.21 9.51
CA LYS A 211 10.80 3.75 9.39
C LYS A 211 9.99 3.16 8.25
N GLU A 212 8.74 3.59 8.08
CA GLU A 212 7.88 3.15 6.98
C GLU A 212 8.45 3.57 5.62
N ASN A 213 8.95 4.80 5.52
CA ASN A 213 9.61 5.30 4.31
C ASN A 213 10.87 4.49 3.99
N GLN A 214 11.73 4.21 4.98
CA GLN A 214 12.88 3.33 4.80
C GLN A 214 12.48 1.92 4.32
N SER A 215 11.42 1.35 4.88
CA SER A 215 10.89 0.04 4.47
C SER A 215 10.39 0.05 3.01
N LEU A 216 9.68 1.10 2.61
CA LEU A 216 9.21 1.28 1.24
C LEU A 216 10.37 1.44 0.26
N ILE A 217 11.41 2.19 0.61
CA ILE A 217 12.63 2.34 -0.20
C ILE A 217 13.28 0.97 -0.45
N ILE A 218 13.41 0.13 0.59
CA ILE A 218 13.95 -1.23 0.46
C ILE A 218 13.06 -2.08 -0.45
N LYS A 219 11.73 -1.99 -0.33
CA LYS A 219 10.80 -2.75 -1.17
C LYS A 219 10.87 -2.32 -2.63
N ILE A 220 10.98 -1.02 -2.90
CA ILE A 220 11.17 -0.48 -4.26
C ILE A 220 12.46 -1.03 -4.86
N ALA A 221 13.58 -1.01 -4.12
CA ALA A 221 14.85 -1.55 -4.61
C ALA A 221 14.77 -3.04 -4.94
N SER A 222 14.12 -3.86 -4.09
CA SER A 222 13.91 -5.28 -4.34
C SER A 222 13.06 -5.54 -5.59
N LEU A 223 11.99 -4.76 -5.81
CA LEU A 223 11.16 -4.88 -7.00
C LEU A 223 11.89 -4.44 -8.27
N GLN A 224 12.75 -3.43 -8.18
CA GLN A 224 13.61 -3.01 -9.29
C GLN A 224 14.59 -4.11 -9.69
N GLU A 225 15.21 -4.78 -8.71
CA GLU A 225 16.11 -5.92 -8.97
C GLU A 225 15.36 -7.08 -9.65
N GLU A 226 14.16 -7.41 -9.19
CA GLU A 226 13.32 -8.45 -9.79
C GLU A 226 12.92 -8.08 -11.23
N ASN A 227 12.59 -6.82 -11.49
CA ASN A 227 12.25 -6.35 -12.83
C ASN A 227 13.45 -6.48 -13.80
N ILE A 228 14.65 -6.11 -13.36
CA ILE A 228 15.88 -6.27 -14.14
C ILE A 228 16.11 -7.77 -14.47
N ARG A 229 15.96 -8.65 -13.48
CA ARG A 229 16.09 -10.11 -13.66
C ARG A 229 15.09 -10.64 -14.70
N ASN A 230 13.82 -10.27 -14.56
CA ASN A 230 12.76 -10.67 -15.49
C ASN A 230 13.00 -10.14 -16.91
N SER A 231 13.56 -8.93 -17.05
CA SER A 231 13.95 -8.38 -18.36
C SER A 231 15.05 -9.22 -19.00
N MET A 232 16.07 -9.61 -18.24
CA MET A 232 17.16 -10.45 -18.74
C MET A 232 16.66 -11.83 -19.18
N ASP A 233 15.79 -12.46 -18.39
CA ASP A 233 15.18 -13.75 -18.72
C ASP A 233 14.32 -13.65 -19.98
N THR A 234 13.53 -12.57 -20.10
CA THR A 234 12.70 -12.29 -21.28
C THR A 234 13.57 -12.14 -22.54
N ASP A 235 14.69 -11.44 -22.47
CA ASP A 235 15.60 -11.27 -23.59
C ASP A 235 16.31 -12.58 -23.97
N GLY A 236 16.65 -13.41 -22.97
CA GLY A 236 17.15 -14.77 -23.18
C GLY A 236 16.13 -15.64 -23.93
N LEU A 237 14.87 -15.59 -23.53
CA LEU A 237 13.78 -16.31 -24.20
C LEU A 237 13.55 -15.82 -25.63
N LYS A 238 13.55 -14.50 -25.86
CA LYS A 238 13.44 -13.94 -27.22
C LYS A 238 14.56 -14.44 -28.13
N LYS A 239 15.80 -14.48 -27.64
CA LYS A 239 16.94 -15.00 -28.40
C LYS A 239 16.75 -16.47 -28.77
N LYS A 240 16.27 -17.29 -27.81
CA LYS A 240 15.98 -18.71 -28.05
C LYS A 240 14.84 -18.91 -29.05
N ILE A 241 13.78 -18.09 -28.99
CA ILE A 241 12.68 -18.12 -29.97
C ILE A 241 13.19 -17.79 -31.36
N LEU A 242 14.06 -16.78 -31.50
CA LEU A 242 14.65 -16.41 -32.78
C LEU A 242 15.50 -17.55 -33.37
N GLU A 243 16.34 -18.18 -32.55
CA GLU A 243 17.17 -19.32 -32.96
C GLU A 243 16.32 -20.52 -33.42
N LEU A 244 15.28 -20.87 -32.64
CA LEU A 244 14.34 -21.93 -33.01
C LEU A 244 13.58 -21.59 -34.29
N SER A 245 13.17 -20.35 -34.48
CA SER A 245 12.48 -19.90 -35.71
C SER A 245 13.38 -20.02 -36.93
N LYS A 246 14.67 -19.69 -36.79
CA LYS A 246 15.67 -19.86 -37.86
C LYS A 246 15.83 -21.34 -38.23
N SER A 247 15.99 -22.21 -37.23
CA SER A 247 16.10 -23.65 -37.45
C SER A 247 14.84 -24.25 -38.10
N ALA A 248 13.65 -23.79 -37.70
CA ALA A 248 12.39 -24.21 -38.30
C ALA A 248 12.31 -23.82 -39.79
N ALA A 249 12.74 -22.61 -40.15
CA ALA A 249 12.79 -22.17 -41.55
C ALA A 249 13.78 -23.00 -42.39
N GLU A 250 14.95 -23.33 -41.84
CA GLU A 250 15.94 -24.19 -42.49
C GLU A 250 15.36 -25.60 -42.75
N LEU A 251 14.69 -26.19 -41.76
CA LEU A 251 14.02 -27.49 -41.90
C LEU A 251 12.87 -27.44 -42.92
N GLN A 252 12.12 -26.35 -42.98
CA GLN A 252 11.05 -26.17 -43.97
C GLN A 252 11.61 -26.14 -45.40
N ILE A 253 12.72 -25.44 -45.61
CA ILE A 253 13.42 -25.44 -46.91
C ILE A 253 13.89 -26.85 -47.27
N GLN A 254 14.48 -27.56 -46.31
CA GLN A 254 14.96 -28.93 -46.52
C GLN A 254 13.81 -29.89 -46.88
N ALA A 255 12.66 -29.77 -46.21
CA ALA A 255 11.46 -30.55 -46.51
C ALA A 255 10.98 -30.31 -47.96
N HIS A 256 10.93 -29.06 -48.41
CA HIS A 256 10.55 -28.73 -49.80
C HIS A 256 11.52 -29.30 -50.84
N ILE A 257 12.83 -29.32 -50.55
CA ILE A 257 13.84 -29.93 -51.43
C ILE A 257 13.59 -31.44 -51.56
N TYR A 258 13.35 -32.13 -50.44
CA TYR A 258 13.05 -33.55 -50.47
C TYR A 258 11.74 -33.87 -51.18
N GLU A 259 10.68 -33.08 -50.94
CA GLU A 259 9.40 -33.23 -51.63
C GLU A 259 9.57 -33.11 -53.15
N SER A 260 10.27 -32.08 -53.63
CA SER A 260 10.58 -31.91 -55.06
C SER A 260 11.39 -33.09 -55.61
N THR A 261 12.36 -33.60 -54.85
CA THR A 261 13.17 -34.77 -55.25
C THR A 261 12.32 -36.02 -55.37
N VAL A 262 11.41 -36.27 -54.43
CA VAL A 262 10.47 -37.40 -54.45
C VAL A 262 9.55 -37.30 -55.66
N VAL A 263 8.94 -36.14 -55.92
CA VAL A 263 8.08 -35.93 -57.09
C VAL A 263 8.83 -36.20 -58.40
N ASN A 264 10.10 -35.76 -58.52
CA ASN A 264 10.92 -36.04 -59.70
C ASN A 264 11.22 -37.55 -59.86
N LYS A 265 11.48 -38.25 -58.76
CA LYS A 265 11.71 -39.71 -58.77
C LYS A 265 10.44 -40.47 -59.13
N GLU A 266 9.28 -40.06 -58.61
CA GLU A 266 7.96 -40.60 -58.94
C GLU A 266 7.69 -40.47 -60.44
N ALA A 267 7.91 -39.29 -61.02
CA ALA A 267 7.74 -39.06 -62.46
C ALA A 267 8.67 -39.96 -63.30
N SER A 268 9.94 -40.10 -62.90
CA SER A 268 10.88 -41.01 -63.58
C SER A 268 10.47 -42.47 -63.46
N LEU A 269 9.93 -42.88 -62.31
CA LEU A 269 9.41 -44.24 -62.08
C LEU A 269 8.21 -44.53 -62.99
N ILE A 270 7.24 -43.62 -63.07
CA ILE A 270 6.07 -43.73 -63.96
C ILE A 270 6.51 -43.86 -65.42
N GLN A 271 7.49 -43.05 -65.86
CA GLN A 271 8.03 -43.13 -67.23
C GLN A 271 8.66 -44.50 -67.51
N LYS A 272 9.45 -45.04 -66.55
CA LYS A 272 10.02 -46.39 -66.68
C LYS A 272 8.94 -47.46 -66.72
N GLU A 273 7.88 -47.33 -65.93
CA GLU A 273 6.75 -48.26 -65.94
C GLU A 273 6.01 -48.25 -67.29
N GLN A 274 5.84 -47.09 -67.91
CA GLN A 274 5.27 -46.95 -69.26
C GLN A 274 6.16 -47.64 -70.31
N ALA A 275 7.47 -47.40 -70.28
CA ALA A 275 8.41 -48.06 -71.19
C ALA A 275 8.40 -49.59 -71.02
N ILE A 276 8.28 -50.09 -69.79
CA ILE A 276 8.13 -51.53 -69.53
C ILE A 276 6.84 -52.07 -70.18
N LYS A 277 5.72 -51.37 -70.05
CA LYS A 277 4.44 -51.76 -70.68
C LYS A 277 4.53 -51.80 -72.21
N GLU A 278 5.19 -50.81 -72.82
CA GLU A 278 5.44 -50.77 -74.27
C GLU A 278 6.31 -51.95 -74.74
N LEU A 279 7.40 -52.24 -74.02
CA LEU A 279 8.25 -53.39 -74.29
C LEU A 279 7.49 -54.72 -74.16
N GLN A 280 6.63 -54.85 -73.14
CA GLN A 280 5.76 -56.02 -72.99
C GLN A 280 4.81 -56.22 -74.18
N LEU A 281 4.19 -55.15 -74.68
CA LEU A 281 3.34 -55.21 -75.89
C LEU A 281 4.15 -55.65 -77.11
N THR A 282 5.34 -55.09 -77.29
CA THR A 282 6.25 -55.44 -78.40
C THR A 282 6.66 -56.92 -78.34
N ILE A 283 6.93 -57.47 -77.15
CA ILE A 283 7.23 -58.90 -76.96
C ILE A 283 6.03 -59.77 -77.37
N VAL A 284 4.80 -59.37 -77.01
CA VAL A 284 3.58 -60.10 -77.40
C VAL A 284 3.40 -60.09 -78.92
N GLU A 285 3.62 -58.94 -79.57
CA GLU A 285 3.58 -58.82 -81.04
C GLU A 285 4.61 -59.73 -81.72
N PHE A 286 5.87 -59.69 -81.29
CA PHE A 286 6.91 -60.58 -81.81
C PHE A 286 6.59 -62.06 -81.56
N SER A 287 6.05 -62.40 -80.39
CA SER A 287 5.61 -63.77 -80.10
C SER A 287 4.53 -64.23 -81.08
N SER A 288 3.55 -63.37 -81.39
CA SER A 288 2.51 -63.66 -82.40
C SER A 288 3.08 -63.85 -83.80
N ILE A 289 4.04 -63.01 -84.21
CA ILE A 289 4.75 -63.15 -85.49
C ILE A 289 5.49 -64.49 -85.54
N ILE A 290 6.21 -64.85 -84.47
CA ILE A 290 6.93 -66.12 -84.36
C ILE A 290 5.97 -67.31 -84.50
N GLU A 291 4.82 -67.30 -83.81
CA GLU A 291 3.82 -68.37 -83.95
C GLU A 291 3.26 -68.48 -85.37
N THR A 292 2.99 -67.34 -86.01
CA THR A 292 2.50 -67.29 -87.41
C THR A 292 3.53 -67.90 -88.37
N LEU A 293 4.78 -67.45 -88.28
CA LEU A 293 5.89 -67.99 -89.08
C LEU A 293 6.11 -69.49 -88.83
N ARG A 294 5.95 -69.94 -87.57
CA ARG A 294 6.06 -71.36 -87.22
C ARG A 294 4.95 -72.19 -87.87
N ALA A 295 3.71 -71.67 -87.91
CA ALA A 295 2.59 -72.31 -88.58
C ALA A 295 2.78 -72.37 -90.11
N GLU A 296 3.25 -71.29 -90.72
CA GLU A 296 3.57 -71.23 -92.15
C GLU A 296 4.69 -72.21 -92.52
N LYS A 297 5.77 -72.26 -91.72
CA LYS A 297 6.86 -73.24 -91.89
C LYS A 297 6.32 -74.67 -91.84
N LYS A 298 5.43 -74.99 -90.89
CA LYS A 298 4.80 -76.32 -90.78
C LYS A 298 3.98 -76.65 -92.03
N LYS A 299 3.12 -75.73 -92.49
CA LYS A 299 2.31 -75.89 -93.71
C LYS A 299 3.18 -76.10 -94.96
N LEU A 300 4.26 -75.34 -95.11
CA LEU A 300 5.19 -75.49 -96.23
C LEU A 300 5.90 -76.85 -96.20
N LEU A 301 6.29 -77.33 -95.01
CA LEU A 301 6.91 -78.64 -94.82
C LEU A 301 5.94 -79.78 -95.18
N GLU A 302 4.68 -79.69 -94.76
CA GLU A 302 3.60 -80.62 -95.14
C GLU A 302 3.38 -80.62 -96.66
N ASN A 303 3.27 -79.45 -97.30
CA ASN A 303 3.15 -79.33 -98.76
C ASN A 303 4.35 -79.93 -99.50
N THR A 304 5.57 -79.70 -98.99
CA THR A 304 6.80 -80.25 -99.61
C THR A 304 6.84 -81.77 -99.50
N GLN A 305 6.44 -82.33 -98.35
CA GLN A 305 6.30 -83.78 -98.17
C GLN A 305 5.24 -84.36 -99.12
N HIS A 306 4.08 -83.69 -99.27
CA HIS A 306 3.04 -84.09 -100.21
C HIS A 306 3.55 -84.10 -101.66
N MET A 307 4.22 -83.03 -102.10
CA MET A 307 4.82 -82.98 -103.44
C MET A 307 5.88 -84.06 -103.65
N GLN A 308 6.73 -84.35 -102.64
CA GLN A 308 7.68 -85.46 -102.71
C GLN A 308 6.96 -86.81 -102.87
N GLN A 309 5.86 -87.04 -102.14
CA GLN A 309 5.05 -88.26 -102.28
C GLN A 309 4.39 -88.36 -103.67
N GLU A 310 3.86 -87.28 -104.22
CA GLU A 310 3.32 -87.24 -105.59
C GLU A 310 4.37 -87.52 -106.66
N LEU A 311 5.59 -86.97 -106.50
CA LEU A 311 6.70 -87.24 -107.42
C LEU A 311 7.14 -88.70 -107.39
N ILE A 312 7.15 -89.32 -106.19
CA ILE A 312 7.40 -90.76 -106.02
C ILE A 312 6.30 -91.58 -106.71
N LEU A 313 5.03 -91.19 -106.59
CA LEU A 313 3.87 -91.85 -107.23
C LEU A 313 3.91 -91.76 -108.78
N ASN A 314 4.44 -90.67 -109.34
CA ASN A 314 4.56 -90.45 -110.79
C ASN A 314 5.81 -91.06 -111.44
N GLY A 315 6.58 -91.89 -110.72
CA GLY A 315 7.63 -92.74 -111.31
C GLY A 315 9.02 -92.10 -111.48
N LEU A 316 9.26 -90.91 -110.92
CA LEU A 316 10.58 -90.26 -110.91
C LEU A 316 11.30 -90.54 -109.59
N ASN A 317 12.14 -91.58 -109.58
CA ASN A 317 12.86 -92.02 -108.38
C ASN A 317 14.25 -91.35 -108.29
N PHE A 318 14.46 -90.45 -107.32
CA PHE A 318 15.78 -89.87 -107.01
C PHE A 318 16.32 -90.43 -105.68
N PRO A 319 17.61 -90.80 -105.59
CA PRO A 319 18.19 -91.29 -104.34
C PRO A 319 18.34 -90.14 -103.33
N SER A 320 17.66 -90.28 -102.18
CA SER A 320 18.01 -89.74 -100.86
C SER A 320 18.77 -88.40 -100.80
N LEU A 321 18.02 -87.30 -100.63
CA LEU A 321 18.51 -86.08 -99.98
C LEU A 321 17.81 -85.81 -98.64
N CYS A 322 17.35 -86.87 -97.96
CA CYS A 322 17.01 -86.85 -96.54
C CYS A 322 18.16 -87.40 -95.69
N LYS A 323 19.34 -86.78 -95.80
CA LYS A 323 20.40 -86.83 -94.77
C LYS A 323 21.15 -85.50 -94.78
N PHE A 324 20.51 -84.46 -94.26
CA PHE A 324 21.20 -83.30 -93.70
C PHE A 324 20.53 -82.99 -92.36
N ASN A 325 20.78 -83.86 -91.38
CA ASN A 325 20.40 -83.64 -89.99
C ASN A 325 21.53 -84.17 -89.11
N SER A 326 22.75 -83.69 -89.35
CA SER A 326 23.91 -83.76 -88.44
C SER A 326 24.94 -82.77 -88.98
N ASN A 327 25.33 -81.77 -88.18
CA ASN A 327 26.38 -80.78 -88.47
C ASN A 327 25.98 -79.55 -89.29
N ILE A 328 25.05 -78.74 -88.77
CA ILE A 328 25.28 -77.29 -88.68
C ILE A 328 25.12 -76.92 -87.21
N ALA A 329 26.10 -77.37 -86.43
CA ALA A 329 26.38 -76.87 -85.08
C ALA A 329 27.30 -75.63 -85.15
N GLU A 330 27.23 -74.87 -86.25
CA GLU A 330 28.20 -73.80 -86.56
C GLU A 330 27.56 -72.43 -86.80
N GLU A 331 26.24 -72.29 -86.61
CA GLU A 331 25.58 -70.96 -86.66
C GLU A 331 24.62 -70.72 -85.48
N VAL A 332 24.62 -71.62 -84.49
CA VAL A 332 23.92 -71.42 -83.20
C VAL A 332 24.82 -70.67 -82.19
N ASN A 333 26.11 -70.51 -82.53
CA ASN A 333 27.12 -69.89 -81.66
C ASN A 333 27.13 -68.35 -81.69
N SER A 334 26.26 -67.70 -82.48
CA SER A 334 26.11 -66.23 -82.42
C SER A 334 25.00 -65.85 -81.45
N LEU A 335 23.79 -66.38 -81.62
CA LEU A 335 22.63 -66.01 -80.78
C LEU A 335 22.69 -66.63 -79.37
N HIS A 336 23.21 -67.84 -79.21
CA HIS A 336 23.35 -68.47 -77.89
C HIS A 336 24.49 -67.84 -77.08
N CYS A 337 25.66 -67.58 -77.70
CA CYS A 337 26.75 -66.86 -77.06
C CYS A 337 26.39 -65.40 -76.75
N GLU A 338 25.61 -64.72 -77.61
CA GLU A 338 25.12 -63.35 -77.32
C GLU A 338 24.09 -63.35 -76.18
N LEU A 339 23.20 -64.34 -76.09
CA LEU A 339 22.27 -64.49 -74.96
C LEU A 339 23.00 -64.81 -73.65
N GLU A 340 24.06 -65.62 -73.69
CA GLU A 340 24.87 -65.97 -72.52
C GLU A 340 25.79 -64.80 -72.08
N LEU A 341 26.26 -63.98 -73.03
CA LEU A 341 26.94 -62.70 -72.76
C LEU A 341 25.99 -61.64 -72.19
N ALA A 342 24.76 -61.55 -72.68
CA ALA A 342 23.74 -60.65 -72.14
C ALA A 342 23.28 -61.08 -70.74
N GLN A 343 23.10 -62.39 -70.50
CA GLN A 343 22.78 -62.91 -69.17
C GLN A 343 23.93 -62.73 -68.18
N SER A 344 25.19 -62.89 -68.60
CA SER A 344 26.35 -62.69 -67.71
C SER A 344 26.66 -61.22 -67.41
N GLN A 345 26.39 -60.29 -68.33
CA GLN A 345 26.50 -58.83 -68.06
C GLN A 345 25.44 -58.34 -67.07
N ILE A 346 24.20 -58.83 -67.17
CA ILE A 346 23.08 -58.36 -66.35
C ILE A 346 23.10 -58.98 -64.95
N THR A 347 23.55 -60.22 -64.76
CA THR A 347 23.27 -60.97 -63.51
C THR A 347 24.23 -60.78 -62.35
N LYS A 348 25.44 -60.23 -62.53
CA LYS A 348 26.45 -60.21 -61.43
C LYS A 348 26.96 -58.86 -60.98
N THR A 349 27.00 -57.86 -61.84
CA THR A 349 27.66 -56.57 -61.54
C THR A 349 26.66 -55.46 -61.21
N GLU A 350 25.51 -55.44 -61.89
CA GLU A 350 24.50 -54.38 -61.69
C GLU A 350 23.60 -54.69 -60.49
N TRP A 351 23.20 -55.95 -60.28
CA TRP A 351 22.41 -56.35 -59.11
C TRP A 351 23.17 -56.24 -57.80
N THR A 352 24.46 -56.58 -57.77
CA THR A 352 25.30 -56.40 -56.58
C THR A 352 25.53 -54.93 -56.27
N TYR A 353 25.81 -54.09 -57.28
CA TYR A 353 26.00 -52.65 -57.04
C TYR A 353 24.71 -51.96 -56.56
N LEU A 354 23.55 -52.37 -57.09
CA LEU A 354 22.26 -51.84 -56.66
C LEU A 354 21.89 -52.30 -55.25
N ASP A 355 22.13 -53.58 -54.92
CA ASP A 355 21.88 -54.16 -53.59
C ASP A 355 22.82 -53.57 -52.52
N GLU A 356 24.10 -53.34 -52.86
CA GLU A 356 25.08 -52.76 -51.94
C GLU A 356 24.83 -51.27 -51.71
N THR A 357 24.36 -50.54 -52.73
CA THR A 357 23.96 -49.13 -52.60
C THR A 357 22.67 -48.98 -51.79
N LEU A 358 21.68 -49.84 -52.03
CA LEU A 358 20.43 -49.87 -51.28
C LEU A 358 20.67 -50.25 -49.81
N ASN A 359 21.49 -51.28 -49.55
CA ASN A 359 21.88 -51.65 -48.18
C ASN A 359 22.60 -50.50 -47.46
N ARG A 360 23.47 -49.75 -48.17
CA ARG A 360 24.17 -48.60 -47.61
C ARG A 360 23.23 -47.43 -47.28
N GLU A 361 22.27 -47.13 -48.15
CA GLU A 361 21.26 -46.07 -47.91
C GLU A 361 20.29 -46.45 -46.79
N VAL A 362 19.84 -47.71 -46.73
CA VAL A 362 18.99 -48.21 -45.65
C VAL A 362 19.72 -48.18 -44.31
N LEU A 363 21.02 -48.51 -44.26
CA LEU A 363 21.85 -48.34 -43.06
C LEU A 363 21.93 -46.88 -42.63
N PHE A 364 22.07 -45.94 -43.58
CA PHE A 364 22.16 -44.51 -43.28
C PHE A 364 20.83 -43.94 -42.73
N LEU A 365 19.70 -44.44 -43.22
CA LEU A 365 18.36 -44.06 -42.75
C LEU A 365 18.04 -44.67 -41.37
N LEU A 366 18.41 -45.93 -41.13
CA LEU A 366 18.23 -46.61 -39.84
C LEU A 366 19.11 -46.01 -38.73
N GLN A 367 20.23 -45.39 -39.08
CA GLN A 367 21.15 -44.79 -38.11
C GLN A 367 20.57 -43.51 -37.45
N GLY A 368 19.57 -42.87 -38.09
CA GLY A 368 18.75 -41.79 -37.52
C GLY A 368 19.51 -40.55 -37.00
N PRO A 369 18.80 -39.44 -36.72
CA PRO A 369 19.41 -38.25 -36.12
C PRO A 369 19.92 -38.47 -34.69
N GLN A 370 19.52 -39.56 -34.03
CA GLN A 370 19.98 -39.93 -32.69
C GLN A 370 21.46 -40.31 -32.65
N TYR A 371 22.00 -41.00 -33.66
CA TYR A 371 23.42 -41.36 -33.68
C TYR A 371 24.34 -40.14 -33.89
N ALA A 372 23.92 -39.19 -34.73
CA ALA A 372 24.59 -37.91 -34.88
C ALA A 372 24.51 -37.07 -33.59
N GLY A 373 23.36 -37.10 -32.91
CA GLY A 373 23.16 -36.47 -31.61
C GLY A 373 24.00 -37.07 -30.48
N GLU A 374 24.13 -38.40 -30.42
CA GLU A 374 24.98 -39.13 -29.45
C GLU A 374 26.47 -38.85 -29.67
N LYS A 375 26.92 -38.80 -30.93
CA LYS A 375 28.31 -38.45 -31.28
C LYS A 375 28.61 -36.99 -30.96
N PHE A 376 27.69 -36.07 -31.25
CA PHE A 376 27.81 -34.65 -30.88
C PHE A 376 27.79 -34.46 -29.36
N LYS A 377 26.91 -35.17 -28.64
CA LYS A 377 26.84 -35.18 -27.18
C LYS A 377 28.14 -35.70 -26.57
N THR A 378 28.71 -36.78 -27.12
CA THR A 378 30.00 -37.33 -26.68
C THR A 378 31.16 -36.37 -26.93
N ILE A 379 31.19 -35.69 -28.09
CA ILE A 379 32.19 -34.66 -28.40
C ILE A 379 32.08 -33.47 -27.45
N MET A 380 30.86 -32.98 -27.19
CA MET A 380 30.61 -31.90 -26.23
C MET A 380 30.98 -32.30 -24.80
N GLN A 381 30.70 -33.55 -24.41
CA GLN A 381 31.02 -34.06 -23.09
C GLN A 381 32.54 -34.25 -22.89
N ASN A 382 33.27 -34.60 -23.95
CA ASN A 382 34.74 -34.66 -23.95
C ASN A 382 35.40 -33.26 -23.91
N LEU A 383 34.82 -32.27 -24.59
CA LEU A 383 35.27 -30.87 -24.54
C LEU A 383 35.03 -30.23 -23.17
N VAL A 384 33.88 -30.52 -22.54
CA VAL A 384 33.55 -30.06 -21.18
C VAL A 384 34.38 -30.78 -20.11
N SER A 385 34.80 -32.03 -20.35
CA SER A 385 35.61 -32.82 -19.40
C SER A 385 37.12 -32.69 -19.61
N GLY A 386 37.59 -31.84 -20.54
CA GLY A 386 39.01 -31.53 -20.72
C GLY A 386 39.90 -32.68 -21.21
N ARG A 387 39.34 -33.75 -21.81
CA ARG A 387 40.15 -34.80 -22.46
C ARG A 387 40.23 -34.55 -23.95
N ALA A 388 41.21 -33.73 -24.33
CA ALA A 388 41.75 -33.74 -25.68
C ALA A 388 42.41 -35.11 -25.93
N TYR A 389 41.89 -35.87 -26.89
CA TYR A 389 42.62 -37.05 -27.39
C TYR A 389 43.81 -36.55 -28.21
N VAL A 390 44.99 -36.74 -27.63
CA VAL A 390 46.28 -36.75 -28.32
C VAL A 390 46.35 -38.05 -29.12
N ASN A 391 46.22 -37.95 -30.44
CA ASN A 391 47.17 -38.46 -31.44
C ASN A 391 46.67 -38.13 -32.84
#